data_AF-A0A6A3PBL8-F1
#
_entry.id   AF-A0A6A3PBL8-F1
#
_cell.length_a   1.000
_cell.length_b   1.000
_cell.length_c   1.000
_cell.angle_alpha   90.00
_cell.angle_beta   90.00
_cell.angle_gamma   90.00
#
_symmetry.space_group_name_H-M   'P 1'
#
loop_
_entity.id
_entity.type
_entity.pdbx_description
1 polymer ?
#
loop_
_entity_poly.entity_id
_entity_poly.type
_entity_poly.pdbx_seq_one_letter_code
_entity_poly.pdbx_strand_id
1 'polypeptide(L)'
;MFPAVNVQVVVDHVGSFRSLSICAGSNNDQSLWNGSAVKKRLSTYVPAGRHLLGDAGYKLWNHLLTPYPESEAVTDRRKRVYN
;
A
#
# COMPACT_ATOMS: atom_id res chain seq x y z
N MET A 1 7.74 -0.05 -27.24
CA MET A 1 7.57 -0.66 -25.90
C MET A 1 7.69 0.47 -24.89
N PHE A 2 6.66 0.75 -24.10
CA PHE A 2 6.69 1.81 -23.10
C PHE A 2 7.13 1.22 -21.75
N PRO A 3 8.10 1.82 -21.05
CA PRO A 3 8.43 1.36 -19.71
C PRO A 3 7.26 1.64 -18.77
N ALA A 4 6.75 0.59 -18.13
CA ALA A 4 5.79 0.71 -17.04
C ALA A 4 6.56 0.82 -15.72
N VAL A 5 6.05 1.64 -14.80
CA VAL A 5 6.57 1.78 -13.44
C VAL A 5 5.45 1.48 -12.45
N ASN A 6 5.79 0.78 -11.37
CA ASN A 6 4.92 0.65 -10.21
C ASN A 6 5.47 1.56 -9.10
N VAL A 7 4.59 2.33 -8.46
CA VAL A 7 4.94 3.36 -7.48
C VAL A 7 4.11 3.15 -6.23
N GLN A 8 4.78 2.98 -5.09
CA GLN A 8 4.17 3.05 -3.77
C GLN A 8 4.50 4.36 -3.09
N VAL A 9 3.46 4.98 -2.53
CA VAL A 9 3.58 6.17 -1.70
C VAL A 9 2.94 5.89 -0.35
N VAL A 10 3.64 6.25 0.72
CA VAL A 10 3.05 6.30 2.07
C VAL A 10 2.88 7.75 2.48
N VAL A 11 1.63 8.12 2.77
CA VAL A 11 1.25 9.45 3.25
C VAL A 11 0.75 9.36 4.68
N ASP A 12 0.87 10.46 5.41
CA ASP A 12 0.25 10.57 6.73
C ASP A 12 -1.19 11.11 6.67
N HIS A 13 -1.82 11.20 7.84
CA HIS A 13 -3.17 11.73 8.02
C HIS A 13 -3.38 13.18 7.57
N VAL A 14 -2.32 13.98 7.35
CA VAL A 14 -2.43 15.36 6.82
C VAL A 14 -2.06 15.44 5.34
N GLY A 15 -1.87 14.29 4.67
CA GLY A 15 -1.52 14.22 3.25
C GLY A 15 -0.05 14.47 2.94
N SER A 16 0.84 14.49 3.94
CA SER A 16 2.27 14.67 3.72
C SER A 16 2.93 13.35 3.32
N PHE A 17 3.76 13.40 2.28
CA PHE A 17 4.58 12.28 1.83
C PHE A 17 5.59 11.88 2.92
N ARG A 18 5.58 10.60 3.29
CA ARG A 18 6.54 10.01 4.25
C ARG A 18 7.52 9.10 3.54
N SER A 19 7.06 8.31 2.57
CA SER A 19 7.91 7.41 1.81
C SER A 19 7.45 7.29 0.36
N LEU A 20 8.42 7.09 -0.53
CA LEU A 20 8.23 6.83 -1.96
C LEU A 20 9.10 5.63 -2.34
N SER A 21 8.53 4.65 -3.01
CA SER A 21 9.24 3.50 -3.58
C SER A 21 8.80 3.31 -5.02
N ILE A 22 9.77 3.23 -5.94
CA ILE A 22 9.53 3.09 -7.38
C ILE A 22 10.21 1.81 -7.85
N CYS A 23 9.50 1.02 -8.64
CA CYS A 23 10.01 -0.22 -9.23
C CYS A 23 9.55 -0.37 -10.67
N ALA A 24 10.15 -1.33 -11.39
CA ALA A 24 9.66 -1.73 -12.71
C ALA A 24 8.20 -2.19 -12.61
N GLY A 25 7.39 -1.86 -13.61
CA GLY A 25 5.96 -2.18 -13.64
C GLY A 25 5.64 -3.68 -13.70
N SER A 26 6.64 -4.54 -13.91
CA SER A 26 6.51 -5.99 -13.75
C SER A 26 6.36 -6.43 -12.30
N ASN A 27 6.67 -5.56 -11.33
CA ASN A 27 6.51 -5.86 -9.91
C ASN A 27 5.07 -5.61 -9.46
N ASN A 28 4.49 -6.61 -8.78
CA ASN A 28 3.21 -6.46 -8.11
C ASN A 28 3.35 -5.65 -6.80
N ASP A 29 2.21 -5.18 -6.29
CA ASP A 29 2.15 -4.29 -5.13
C ASP A 29 2.72 -4.97 -3.88
N GLN A 30 2.40 -6.24 -3.67
CA GLN A 30 2.93 -7.02 -2.56
C GLN A 30 4.46 -7.10 -2.55
N SER A 31 5.10 -7.26 -3.72
CA SER A 31 6.56 -7.29 -3.85
C SER A 31 7.17 -5.92 -3.56
N LEU A 32 6.50 -4.86 -4.00
CA LEU A 32 6.90 -3.48 -3.73
C LEU A 32 6.84 -3.16 -2.23
N TRP A 33 5.75 -3.55 -1.56
CA TRP A 33 5.64 -3.47 -0.10
C TRP A 33 6.73 -4.28 0.62
N ASN A 34 6.99 -5.51 0.16
CA ASN A 34 8.01 -6.36 0.74
C ASN A 34 9.42 -5.75 0.64
N GLY A 35 9.71 -5.04 -0.46
CA GLY A 35 10.97 -4.32 -0.67
C GLY A 35 11.07 -2.97 0.05
N SER A 36 9.93 -2.38 0.41
CA SER A 36 9.86 -1.01 0.92
C SER A 36 10.63 -0.80 2.23
N ALA A 37 11.19 0.39 2.40
CA ALA A 37 11.82 0.80 3.66
C ALA A 37 10.80 0.90 4.81
N VAL A 38 9.53 1.19 4.48
CA VAL A 38 8.43 1.29 5.44
C VAL A 38 8.18 -0.05 6.11
N LYS A 39 8.05 -1.14 5.33
CA LYS A 39 7.85 -2.48 5.91
C LYS A 39 9.00 -2.89 6.82
N LYS A 40 10.25 -2.57 6.44
CA LYS A 40 11.45 -2.89 7.23
C LYS A 40 11.54 -2.13 8.55
N ARG A 41 10.88 -0.97 8.67
CA ARG A 41 10.92 -0.09 9.86
C ARG A 41 9.54 0.21 10.41
N LEU A 42 8.59 -0.71 10.21
CA LEU A 42 7.17 -0.44 10.40
C LEU A 42 6.82 0.01 11.82
N SER A 43 7.44 -0.58 12.84
CA SER A 43 7.23 -0.22 14.25
C SER A 43 7.70 1.19 14.60
N THR A 44 8.68 1.73 13.87
CA THR A 44 9.14 3.12 14.01
C THR A 44 8.31 4.07 13.14
N TYR A 45 7.80 3.57 12.01
CA TYR A 45 7.04 4.35 11.03
C TYR A 45 5.58 4.56 11.43
N VAL A 46 4.98 3.55 12.06
CA VAL A 46 3.59 3.55 12.48
C VAL A 46 3.56 3.52 14.00
N PRO A 47 3.16 4.63 14.64
CA PRO A 47 3.02 4.68 16.09
C PRO A 47 2.06 3.60 16.61
N ALA A 48 2.26 3.18 17.87
CA ALA A 48 1.34 2.26 18.54
C ALA A 48 -0.11 2.78 18.47
N GLY A 49 -1.04 1.86 18.21
CA GLY A 49 -2.46 2.19 18.03
C GLY A 49 -2.83 2.81 16.68
N ARG A 50 -1.86 3.01 15.77
CA ARG A 50 -2.11 3.44 14.38
C ARG A 50 -1.88 2.30 13.40
N HIS A 51 -2.55 2.43 12.25
CA HIS A 51 -2.45 1.50 11.13
C HIS A 51 -2.34 2.28 9.83
N LEU A 52 -1.64 1.72 8.87
CA LEU A 52 -1.68 2.12 7.47
C LEU A 52 -2.90 1.50 6.82
N LEU A 53 -3.51 2.25 5.91
CA LEU A 53 -4.50 1.74 4.99
C LEU A 53 -3.81 1.50 3.66
N GLY A 54 -3.95 0.29 3.12
CA GLY A 54 -3.43 -0.09 1.82
C GLY A 54 -4.53 -0.59 0.91
N ASP A 55 -4.22 -0.60 -0.39
CA ASP A 55 -5.01 -1.23 -1.44
C ASP A 55 -5.17 -2.75 -1.22
N ALA A 56 -6.18 -3.34 -1.87
CA ALA A 56 -6.49 -4.77 -1.88
C ALA A 56 -5.31 -5.65 -2.33
N GLY A 57 -4.38 -5.15 -3.13
CA GLY A 57 -3.19 -5.88 -3.55
C GLY A 57 -2.21 -6.20 -2.41
N TYR A 58 -2.40 -5.58 -1.23
CA TYR A 58 -1.60 -5.89 -0.05
C TYR A 58 -2.24 -6.95 0.85
N LYS A 59 -1.40 -7.81 1.43
CA LYS A 59 -1.82 -8.71 2.51
C LYS A 59 -2.00 -7.93 3.81
N LEU A 60 -3.11 -8.22 4.50
CA LEU A 60 -3.38 -7.75 5.86
C LEU A 60 -2.25 -8.20 6.80
N TRP A 61 -1.66 -7.27 7.54
CA TRP A 61 -0.46 -7.56 8.34
C TRP A 61 -0.20 -6.53 9.44
N ASN A 62 -0.14 -6.92 10.72
CA ASN A 62 0.20 -6.10 11.90
C ASN A 62 -0.29 -4.63 11.87
N HIS A 63 0.43 -3.73 11.18
CA HIS A 63 0.08 -2.31 11.07
C HIS A 63 -0.44 -1.88 9.68
N LEU A 64 -0.80 -2.82 8.81
CA LEU A 64 -1.35 -2.58 7.48
C LEU A 64 -2.72 -3.27 7.36
N LEU A 65 -3.74 -2.46 7.15
CA LEU A 65 -5.11 -2.88 6.95
C LEU A 65 -5.49 -2.66 5.49
N THR A 66 -6.24 -3.61 4.94
CA THR A 66 -6.88 -3.47 3.63
C THR A 66 -8.39 -3.33 3.86
N PRO A 67 -9.01 -2.17 3.54
CA PRO A 67 -10.39 -1.89 3.90
C PRO A 67 -11.39 -2.88 3.29
N TYR A 68 -11.14 -3.28 2.04
CA TYR A 68 -12.01 -4.18 1.29
C TYR A 68 -11.20 -5.32 0.68
N PRO A 69 -11.66 -6.58 0.81
CA PRO A 69 -11.07 -7.70 0.09
C PRO A 69 -11.10 -7.47 -1.42
N GLU A 70 -10.08 -7.93 -2.14
CA GLU A 70 -9.98 -7.78 -3.61
C GLU A 70 -11.23 -8.31 -4.32
N SER A 71 -11.74 -9.47 -3.91
CA SER A 71 -12.97 -10.08 -4.46
C SER A 71 -14.21 -9.18 -4.34
N GLU A 72 -14.30 -8.40 -3.27
CA GLU A 72 -15.40 -7.45 -3.06
C GLU A 72 -15.18 -6.13 -3.81
N ALA A 73 -13.94 -5.67 -3.93
CA ALA A 73 -13.62 -4.45 -4.66
C ALA A 73 -13.73 -4.62 -6.19
N VAL A 74 -13.52 -5.82 -6.71
CA VAL A 74 -13.75 -6.12 -8.14
C VAL A 74 -15.24 -5.97 -8.49
N THR A 75 -16.14 -6.30 -7.58
CA THR A 75 -17.58 -6.35 -7.83
C THR A 75 -18.32 -5.06 -7.45
N ASP A 76 -17.76 -4.25 -6.55
CA ASP A 76 -18.36 -2.99 -6.09
C ASP A 76 -17.48 -1.78 -6.44
N ARG A 77 -17.99 -0.92 -7.33
CA ARG A 77 -17.31 0.30 -7.78
C ARG A 77 -16.95 1.24 -6.62
N ARG A 78 -17.77 1.33 -5.57
CA ARG A 78 -17.45 2.19 -4.41
C ARG A 78 -16.28 1.62 -3.65
N LYS A 79 -16.28 0.32 -3.37
CA LYS A 79 -15.16 -0.36 -2.69
C LYS A 79 -13.86 -0.27 -3.48
N ARG A 80 -13.95 -0.32 -4.81
CA ARG A 80 -12.80 -0.10 -5.72
C ARG A 80 -12.21 1.30 -5.71
N VAL A 81 -12.97 2.32 -5.31
CA VAL A 81 -12.46 3.70 -5.21
C VAL A 81 -11.70 3.92 -3.90
N TYR A 82 -11.99 3.11 -2.89
CA TYR A 82 -11.40 3.20 -1.55
C TYR A 82 -10.40 2.07 -1.26
N ASN A 83 -10.13 1.23 -2.27
CA ASN A 83 -8.93 0.40 -2.39
C ASN A 83 -7.94 1.17 -3.27
#